data_AF-A0A1M6R012-F1
#
_entry.id   AF-A0A1M6R012-F1
#
_cell.length_a   1.000
_cell.length_b   1.000
_cell.length_c   1.000
_cell.angle_alpha   90.00
_cell.angle_beta   90.00
_cell.angle_gamma   90.00
#
_symmetry.space_group_name_H-M   'P 1'
#
loop_
_entity.id
_entity.type
_entity.pdbx_description
1 polymer ?
#
loop_
_entity_poly.entity_id
_entity_poly.type
_entity_poly.pdbx_seq_one_letter_code
_entity_poly.pdbx_strand_id
1 'polypeptide(L)'
;MSKLVVVIQCDIVTKRCSGYACMNTFVNRKDTFADYPPDTRFLMMTCGGCCGAGLSAKLENLAKKLKKYGDAKENVTIHFASCIVSDSYHRPPCPFRNYMAQIIERKGYPLVHGTYISRMTEEKRKQGTYHAL
;
A
#
# COMPACT_ATOMS: atom_id res chain seq x y z
N MET A 1 -16.59 -9.57 11.50
CA MET A 1 -16.08 -8.19 11.62
C MET A 1 -15.41 -7.82 10.30
N SER A 2 -15.71 -6.64 9.76
CA SER A 2 -15.19 -6.20 8.46
C SER A 2 -13.67 -6.04 8.47
N LYS A 3 -12.99 -6.54 7.44
CA LYS A 3 -11.56 -6.28 7.22
C LYS A 3 -11.31 -4.81 6.88
N LEU A 4 -10.11 -4.32 7.18
CA LEU A 4 -9.64 -2.98 6.79
C LEU A 4 -8.34 -3.12 6.01
N VAL A 5 -8.34 -2.63 4.78
CA VAL A 5 -7.14 -2.50 3.96
C VAL A 5 -6.63 -1.07 4.06
N VAL A 6 -5.35 -0.93 4.44
CA VAL A 6 -4.67 0.37 4.49
C VAL A 6 -3.60 0.41 3.42
N VAL A 7 -3.78 1.27 2.42
CA VAL A 7 -2.81 1.46 1.34
C VAL A 7 -1.87 2.60 1.68
N ILE A 8 -0.57 2.29 1.71
CA ILE A 8 0.51 3.26 1.91
C ILE A 8 1.02 3.74 0.55
N GLN A 9 0.94 5.04 0.31
CA GLN A 9 1.43 5.69 -0.90
C GLN A 9 2.71 6.48 -0.63
N CYS A 10 3.55 6.67 -1.65
CA CYS A 10 4.71 7.54 -1.52
C CYS A 10 4.28 9.02 -1.46
N ASP A 11 4.71 9.71 -0.42
CA ASP A 11 4.38 11.11 -0.15
C ASP A 11 4.78 12.06 -1.30
N ILE A 12 5.92 11.80 -1.94
CA ILE A 12 6.38 12.58 -3.10
C ILE A 12 5.48 12.36 -4.31
N VAL A 13 5.05 11.13 -4.58
CA VAL A 13 4.19 10.83 -5.74
C VAL A 13 2.80 11.38 -5.56
N THR A 14 2.27 11.40 -4.34
CA THR A 14 0.94 11.95 -4.05
C THR A 14 0.85 13.46 -4.24
N LYS A 15 1.98 14.17 -4.41
CA LYS A 15 1.96 15.57 -4.85
C LYS A 15 1.32 15.77 -6.23
N ARG A 16 1.34 14.73 -7.08
CA ARG A 16 0.64 14.70 -8.38
C ARG A 16 -0.43 13.62 -8.49
N CYS A 17 -0.28 12.53 -7.74
CA CYS A 17 -1.16 11.38 -7.81
C CYS A 17 -2.32 11.53 -6.83
N SER A 18 -3.55 11.47 -7.33
CA SER A 18 -4.77 11.48 -6.51
C SER A 18 -5.06 10.16 -5.80
N GLY A 19 -4.34 9.09 -6.12
CA GLY A 19 -4.62 7.74 -5.62
C GLY A 19 -5.82 7.05 -6.27
N TYR A 20 -6.44 7.66 -7.28
CA TYR A 20 -7.64 7.13 -7.93
C TYR A 20 -7.48 5.69 -8.44
N ALA A 21 -6.36 5.36 -9.10
CA ALA A 21 -6.14 3.99 -9.61
C ALA A 21 -6.09 2.95 -8.48
N CYS A 22 -5.52 3.28 -7.31
CA CYS A 22 -5.50 2.38 -6.15
C CYS A 22 -6.92 2.16 -5.63
N MET A 23 -7.70 3.24 -5.46
CA MET A 23 -9.09 3.16 -5.01
C MET A 23 -9.97 2.40 -6.00
N ASN A 24 -9.85 2.69 -7.30
CA ASN A 24 -10.62 2.02 -8.34
C ASN A 24 -10.33 0.52 -8.41
N THR A 25 -9.06 0.13 -8.26
CA THR A 25 -8.67 -1.29 -8.20
C THR A 25 -9.29 -1.98 -6.98
N PHE A 26 -9.31 -1.29 -5.82
CA PHE A 26 -9.96 -1.80 -4.61
C PHE A 26 -11.47 -1.97 -4.81
N VAL A 27 -12.17 -0.92 -5.26
CA VAL A 27 -13.64 -0.94 -5.45
C VAL A 27 -14.07 -2.05 -6.40
N ASN A 28 -13.31 -2.25 -7.50
CA ASN A 28 -13.61 -3.28 -8.48
C ASN A 28 -13.04 -4.67 -8.11
N ARG A 29 -12.42 -4.83 -6.93
CA ARG A 29 -11.82 -6.09 -6.45
C ARG A 29 -10.90 -6.74 -7.50
N LYS A 30 -9.96 -5.97 -8.00
CA LYS A 30 -8.97 -6.42 -9.00
C LYS A 30 -7.58 -6.59 -8.39
N ASP A 31 -6.71 -7.25 -9.13
CA ASP A 31 -5.29 -7.43 -8.81
C ASP A 31 -5.10 -7.96 -7.37
N THR A 32 -4.26 -7.30 -6.57
CA THR A 32 -3.98 -7.67 -5.17
C THR A 32 -5.19 -7.55 -4.24
N PHE A 33 -6.35 -7.09 -4.73
CA PHE A 33 -7.59 -6.97 -3.96
C PHE A 33 -8.65 -8.01 -4.30
N ALA A 34 -8.37 -8.98 -5.19
CA ALA A 34 -9.35 -9.95 -5.67
C ALA A 34 -9.99 -10.80 -4.55
N ASP A 35 -9.20 -11.21 -3.56
CA ASP A 35 -9.65 -12.14 -2.52
C ASP A 35 -10.26 -11.44 -1.29
N TYR A 36 -10.39 -10.11 -1.30
CA TYR A 36 -10.96 -9.38 -0.16
C TYR A 36 -12.49 -9.43 -0.15
N PRO A 37 -13.11 -9.73 1.01
CA PRO A 37 -14.55 -9.71 1.17
C PRO A 37 -15.23 -8.39 0.71
N PRO A 38 -16.48 -8.42 0.26
CA PRO A 38 -17.20 -7.21 -0.18
C PRO A 38 -17.33 -6.13 0.91
N ASP A 39 -17.43 -6.52 2.19
CA ASP A 39 -17.55 -5.62 3.33
C ASP A 39 -16.19 -5.03 3.80
N THR A 40 -15.10 -5.38 3.13
CA THR A 40 -13.78 -4.82 3.41
C THR A 40 -13.80 -3.30 3.25
N ARG A 41 -13.29 -2.60 4.27
CA ARG A 41 -13.11 -1.14 4.28
C ARG A 41 -11.75 -0.74 3.72
N PHE A 42 -11.64 0.50 3.30
CA PHE A 42 -10.45 1.05 2.65
C PHE A 42 -9.98 2.34 3.29
N LEU A 43 -8.67 2.44 3.54
CA LEU A 43 -8.02 3.65 4.00
C LEU A 43 -6.75 3.89 3.16
N MET A 44 -6.59 5.10 2.63
CA MET A 44 -5.32 5.52 2.01
C MET A 44 -4.59 6.49 2.91
N MET A 45 -3.28 6.31 3.02
CA MET A 45 -2.39 7.29 3.64
C MET A 45 -1.01 7.29 2.97
N THR A 46 -0.28 8.40 3.10
CA THR A 46 1.09 8.48 2.60
C THR A 46 2.09 7.88 3.60
N CYS A 47 3.29 7.53 3.13
CA CYS A 47 4.41 7.12 3.98
C CYS A 47 4.94 8.26 4.88
N GLY A 48 4.45 9.49 4.71
CA GLY A 48 4.86 10.66 5.49
C GLY A 48 6.30 11.12 5.24
N GLY A 49 6.86 10.80 4.06
CA GLY A 49 8.21 11.18 3.68
C GLY A 49 9.28 10.12 3.99
N CYS A 50 10.45 10.27 3.39
CA CYS A 50 11.59 9.40 3.63
C CYS A 50 12.21 9.69 5.02
N CYS A 51 12.76 8.70 5.73
CA CYS A 51 12.99 7.30 5.35
C CYS A 51 11.95 6.29 5.92
N GLY A 52 10.88 6.74 6.58
CA GLY A 52 9.89 5.85 7.22
C GLY A 52 9.44 6.28 8.61
N ALA A 53 10.05 7.31 9.20
CA ALA A 53 9.63 7.87 10.48
C ALA A 53 8.16 8.35 10.45
N GLY A 54 7.76 9.01 9.36
CA GLY A 54 6.38 9.44 9.15
C GLY A 54 5.40 8.26 9.10
N LEU A 55 5.78 7.15 8.46
CA LEU A 55 5.00 5.92 8.43
C LEU A 55 4.84 5.34 9.84
N SER A 56 5.92 5.32 10.63
CA SER A 56 5.88 4.81 12.00
C SER A 56 4.87 5.58 12.86
N ALA A 57 4.92 6.92 12.83
CA ALA A 57 4.00 7.79 13.57
C ALA A 57 2.54 7.64 13.12
N LYS A 58 2.32 7.49 11.80
CA LYS A 58 0.97 7.24 11.25
C LYS A 58 0.41 5.89 11.71
N LEU A 59 1.22 4.84 11.75
CA LEU A 59 0.78 3.52 12.22
C LEU A 59 0.50 3.50 13.74
N GLU A 60 1.20 4.30 14.53
CA GLU A 60 0.85 4.53 15.95
C GLU A 60 -0.48 5.26 16.10
N ASN A 61 -0.70 6.30 15.28
CA ASN A 61 -1.99 6.98 15.26
C ASN A 61 -3.12 6.03 14.87
N LEU A 62 -2.91 5.23 13.81
CA LEU A 62 -3.85 4.22 13.36
C LEU A 62 -4.20 3.25 14.49
N ALA A 63 -3.22 2.68 15.19
CA ALA A 63 -3.46 1.77 16.32
C ALA A 63 -4.32 2.42 17.42
N LYS A 64 -4.06 3.70 17.75
CA LYS A 64 -4.88 4.45 18.72
C LYS A 64 -6.31 4.64 18.23
N LYS A 65 -6.52 4.90 16.92
CA LYS A 65 -7.86 5.03 16.33
C LYS A 65 -8.59 3.70 16.29
N LEU A 66 -7.94 2.62 15.88
CA LEU A 66 -8.53 1.28 15.89
C LEU A 66 -9.07 0.92 17.27
N LYS A 67 -8.25 1.09 18.32
CA LYS A 67 -8.67 0.86 19.71
C LYS A 67 -9.85 1.76 20.11
N LYS A 68 -9.80 3.04 19.75
CA LYS A 68 -10.86 4.02 20.09
C LYS A 68 -12.21 3.64 19.46
N TYR A 69 -12.21 3.11 18.24
CA TYR A 69 -13.43 2.78 17.49
C TYR A 69 -13.80 1.29 17.56
N GLY A 70 -13.08 0.48 18.35
CA GLY A 70 -13.39 -0.95 18.53
C GLY A 70 -12.97 -1.84 17.37
N ASP A 71 -12.06 -1.38 16.50
CA ASP A 71 -11.53 -2.17 15.40
C ASP A 71 -10.39 -3.09 15.88
N ALA A 72 -10.50 -4.39 15.58
CA ALA A 72 -9.48 -5.38 15.88
C ALA A 72 -8.29 -5.23 14.91
N LYS A 73 -7.08 -5.22 15.46
CA LYS A 73 -5.84 -5.04 14.68
C LYS A 73 -5.61 -6.18 13.70
N GLU A 74 -6.05 -7.38 14.05
CA GLU A 74 -5.96 -8.62 13.28
C GLU A 74 -6.83 -8.58 12.00
N ASN A 75 -7.73 -7.60 11.91
CA ASN A 75 -8.54 -7.33 10.74
C ASN A 75 -7.94 -6.29 9.81
N VAL A 76 -6.76 -5.76 10.14
CA VAL A 76 -6.07 -4.74 9.34
C VAL A 76 -4.97 -5.37 8.50
N THR A 77 -4.96 -5.09 7.20
CA THR A 77 -3.86 -5.46 6.30
C THR A 77 -3.28 -4.22 5.63
N ILE A 78 -1.96 -4.10 5.65
CA ILE A 78 -1.26 -2.99 5.03
C ILE A 78 -0.85 -3.39 3.61
N HIS A 79 -1.12 -2.52 2.64
CA HIS A 79 -0.62 -2.66 1.28
C HIS A 79 0.38 -1.55 0.97
N PHE A 80 1.52 -1.88 0.37
CA PHE A 80 2.28 -0.86 -0.35
C PHE A 80 1.61 -0.58 -1.70
N ALA A 81 1.34 0.69 -1.98
CA ALA A 81 0.89 1.09 -3.31
C ALA A 81 1.96 0.79 -4.36
N SER A 82 1.51 0.60 -5.60
CA SER A 82 2.39 0.34 -6.74
C SER A 82 3.48 1.39 -6.91
N CYS A 83 3.24 2.64 -6.51
CA CYS A 83 4.30 3.64 -6.56
C CYS A 83 5.50 3.30 -5.66
N ILE A 84 5.33 2.57 -4.55
CA ILE A 84 6.41 2.19 -3.63
C ILE A 84 7.19 0.98 -4.15
N VAL A 85 6.50 -0.01 -4.72
CA VAL A 85 7.08 -1.32 -5.03
C VAL A 85 7.35 -1.57 -6.50
N SER A 86 6.58 -0.95 -7.40
CA SER A 86 6.72 -1.21 -8.83
C SER A 86 7.86 -0.41 -9.43
N ASP A 87 8.67 -1.10 -10.22
CA ASP A 87 9.50 -0.48 -11.23
C ASP A 87 8.62 0.01 -12.40
N SER A 88 8.87 1.22 -12.87
CA SER A 88 8.06 1.90 -13.87
C SER A 88 8.87 2.95 -14.62
N TYR A 89 8.34 3.38 -15.78
CA TYR A 89 8.94 4.47 -16.56
C TYR A 89 9.21 5.75 -15.74
N HIS A 90 8.32 6.08 -14.80
CA HIS A 90 8.44 7.31 -14.04
C HIS A 90 9.50 7.23 -12.94
N ARG A 91 9.76 6.03 -12.41
CA ARG A 91 10.74 5.82 -11.33
C ARG A 91 10.94 4.33 -11.01
N PRO A 92 12.12 4.00 -10.48
CA PRO A 92 12.35 2.71 -9.83
C PRO A 92 11.56 2.58 -8.51
N PRO A 93 11.51 1.36 -7.92
CA PRO A 93 10.93 1.14 -6.61
C PRO A 93 11.58 2.00 -5.52
N CYS A 94 10.83 2.30 -4.46
CA CYS A 94 11.34 3.08 -3.35
C CYS A 94 12.56 2.40 -2.71
N PRO A 95 13.68 3.12 -2.48
CA PRO A 95 14.86 2.55 -1.86
C PRO A 95 14.63 2.18 -0.39
N PHE A 96 13.69 2.84 0.29
CA PHE A 96 13.36 2.60 1.70
C PHE A 96 12.27 1.55 1.92
N ARG A 97 11.79 0.86 0.88
CA ARG A 97 10.66 -0.08 0.98
C ARG A 97 10.91 -1.21 1.98
N ASN A 98 12.13 -1.74 2.03
CA ASN A 98 12.49 -2.84 2.94
C ASN A 98 12.52 -2.36 4.39
N TYR A 99 13.06 -1.16 4.64
CA TYR A 99 13.05 -0.57 5.98
C TYR A 99 11.62 -0.24 6.45
N MET A 100 10.78 0.28 5.56
CA MET A 100 9.36 0.47 5.86
C MET A 100 8.62 -0.85 6.13
N ALA A 101 8.95 -1.93 5.42
CA ALA A 101 8.39 -3.26 5.67
C ALA A 101 8.73 -3.75 7.08
N GLN A 102 9.98 -3.59 7.51
CA GLN A 102 10.40 -3.92 8.89
C GLN A 102 9.64 -3.10 9.94
N ILE A 103 9.36 -1.82 9.69
CA ILE A 103 8.54 -1.00 10.59
C ILE A 103 7.12 -1.57 10.71
N ILE A 104 6.51 -1.94 9.59
CA ILE A 104 5.14 -2.49 9.54
C ILE A 104 5.09 -3.83 10.28
N GLU A 105 6.05 -4.72 10.02
CA GLU A 105 6.16 -6.03 10.65
C GLU A 105 6.39 -5.92 12.17
N ARG A 106 7.32 -5.06 12.62
CA ARG A 106 7.54 -4.81 14.06
C ARG A 106 6.29 -4.26 14.75
N LYS A 107 5.47 -3.51 14.01
CA LYS A 107 4.18 -3.04 14.51
C LYS A 107 3.08 -4.09 14.39
N GLY A 108 3.37 -5.29 13.89
CA GLY A 108 2.51 -6.46 13.90
C GLY A 108 1.34 -6.39 12.92
N TYR A 109 1.55 -5.81 11.74
CA TYR A 109 0.57 -5.85 10.66
C TYR A 109 1.06 -6.73 9.50
N PRO A 110 0.17 -7.49 8.85
CA PRO A 110 0.50 -8.16 7.60
C PRO A 110 0.72 -7.12 6.49
N LEU A 111 1.68 -7.41 5.61
CA LEU A 111 2.07 -6.55 4.50
C LEU A 111 1.89 -7.27 3.17
N VAL A 112 1.17 -6.62 2.25
CA VAL A 112 1.05 -7.03 0.85
C VAL A 112 1.75 -6.00 -0.04
N HIS A 113 2.48 -6.49 -1.04
CA HIS A 113 3.19 -5.64 -1.99
C HIS A 113 2.32 -5.39 -3.22
N GLY A 114 2.03 -4.11 -3.48
CA GLY A 114 1.32 -3.69 -4.68
C GLY A 114 -0.16 -3.40 -4.43
N THR A 115 -0.72 -2.65 -5.38
CA THR A 115 -2.16 -2.39 -5.50
C THR A 115 -2.60 -2.56 -6.94
N TYR A 116 -2.40 -1.52 -7.74
CA TYR A 116 -2.74 -1.47 -9.16
C TYR A 116 -1.59 -1.99 -10.03
N ILE A 117 -1.87 -2.97 -10.89
CA ILE A 117 -0.91 -3.45 -11.88
C ILE A 117 -1.24 -2.83 -13.24
N SER A 118 -0.32 -2.01 -13.77
CA SER A 118 -0.46 -1.45 -15.12
C SER A 118 -0.16 -2.52 -16.16
N ARG A 119 -1.13 -2.82 -17.03
CA ARG A 119 -0.97 -3.79 -18.14
C ARG A 119 0.26 -3.51 -19.01
N MET A 120 0.48 -2.25 -19.39
CA MET A 120 1.67 -1.85 -20.16
C MET A 120 2.98 -2.08 -19.40
N THR A 121 2.97 -1.89 -18.08
CA THR A 121 4.16 -2.14 -17.26
C THR A 121 4.42 -3.64 -17.13
N GLU A 122 3.36 -4.44 -17.04
CA GLU A 122 3.44 -5.89 -17.02
C GLU A 122 3.95 -6.46 -18.36
N GLU A 123 3.49 -5.92 -19.50
CA GLU A 123 4.01 -6.26 -20.83
C GLU A 123 5.50 -5.95 -20.95
N LYS A 124 5.94 -4.78 -20.48
CA LYS A 124 7.36 -4.40 -20.47
C LYS A 124 8.20 -5.26 -19.51
N ARG A 125 7.62 -5.77 -18.41
CA ARG A 125 8.28 -6.77 -17.55
C ARG A 125 8.43 -8.11 -18.27
N LYS A 126 7.40 -8.56 -18.98
CA LYS A 126 7.46 -9.79 -19.81
C LYS A 126 8.51 -9.68 -20.92
N GLN A 127 8.76 -8.46 -21.41
CA GLN A 127 9.82 -8.14 -22.36
C GLN A 127 11.20 -7.92 -21.71
N GLY A 128 11.34 -8.10 -20.40
CA GLY A 128 12.61 -7.97 -19.67
C GLY A 128 13.10 -6.53 -19.47
N THR A 129 12.30 -5.52 -19.82
CA THR A 129 12.69 -4.09 -19.72
C THR A 129 12.60 -3.56 -18.28
N TYR A 130 11.77 -4.16 -17.43
CA TYR A 130 11.64 -3.82 -16.01
C TYR A 130 11.73 -5.08 -15.15
N HIS A 131 12.24 -4.93 -13.93
CA HIS A 131 12.26 -6.04 -12.98
C HIS A 131 10.84 -6.39 -12.50
N ALA A 132 10.60 -7.68 -12.27
CA ALA A 132 9.37 -8.18 -11.65
C ALA A 132 9.24 -7.66 -10.20
N LEU A 133 7.99 -7.61 -9.71
CA LEU A 133 7.65 -7.18 -8.34
C LEU A 133 8.35 -8.04 -7.28
#